data_AF-B3PM71-F1
#
_entry.id   AF-B3PM71-F1
#
_cell.length_a   1.000
_cell.length_b   1.000
_cell.length_c   1.000
_cell.angle_alpha   90.00
_cell.angle_beta   90.00
_cell.angle_gamma   90.00
#
_symmetry.space_group_name_H-M   'P 1'
#
loop_
_entity.id
_entity.type
_entity.pdbx_description
1 polymer ?
#
loop_
_entity_poly.entity_id
_entity_poly.type
_entity_poly.pdbx_seq_one_letter_code
_entity_poly.pdbx_strand_id
1 'polypeptide(L)'
;MKKVINLFTDERKISAKELGLENDLYIIFNFSEAGESYIVLTDEEDLIILKERQNQNQAQSDEIFYEIVEDPDELEIVFGVLDSFYEEHLVLARDGVTDFLAKFKLEEDDDLSDTYLNKDQEETIN
;
A
#
# COMPACT_ATOMS: atom_id res chain seq x y z
N MET A 1 8.45 19.65 7.26
CA MET A 1 9.09 18.71 8.19
C MET A 1 8.19 17.50 8.25
N LYS A 2 8.69 16.31 7.91
CA LYS A 2 7.86 15.09 7.86
C LYS A 2 7.35 14.72 9.25
N LYS A 3 6.12 14.22 9.33
CA LYS A 3 5.55 13.66 10.56
C LYS A 3 6.03 12.23 10.74
N VAL A 4 6.57 11.91 11.92
CA VAL A 4 7.15 10.59 12.19
C VAL A 4 6.06 9.62 12.64
N ILE A 5 6.08 8.41 12.07
CA ILE A 5 5.19 7.29 12.41
C ILE A 5 6.04 6.08 12.75
N ASN A 6 5.85 5.48 13.92
CA ASN A 6 6.44 4.19 14.26
C ASN A 6 5.47 3.08 13.82
N LEU A 7 5.84 2.29 12.80
CA LEU A 7 4.92 1.35 12.18
C LEU A 7 4.64 0.13 13.05
N PHE A 8 5.70 -0.47 13.60
CA PHE A 8 5.64 -1.73 14.36
C PHE A 8 5.27 -1.50 15.83
N THR A 9 4.06 -1.00 16.04
CA THR A 9 3.48 -0.74 17.38
C THR A 9 2.18 -1.52 17.55
N ASP A 10 1.84 -1.87 18.80
CA ASP A 10 0.61 -2.62 19.09
C ASP A 10 -0.67 -1.87 18.65
N GLU A 11 -0.64 -0.54 18.64
CA GLU A 11 -1.79 0.29 18.21
C GLU A 11 -2.08 0.18 16.71
N ARG A 12 -1.08 -0.21 15.90
CA ARG A 12 -1.20 -0.38 14.46
C ARG A 12 -1.34 -1.82 14.03
N LYS A 13 -1.22 -2.75 14.98
CA LYS A 13 -1.20 -4.17 14.75
C LYS A 13 -2.61 -4.72 14.57
N ILE A 14 -2.83 -5.44 13.48
CA ILE A 14 -4.03 -6.24 13.22
C ILE A 14 -3.66 -7.72 13.30
N SER A 15 -4.46 -8.48 14.03
CA SER A 15 -4.35 -9.94 14.06
C SER A 15 -4.87 -10.52 12.73
N ALA A 16 -3.97 -10.92 11.85
CA ALA A 16 -4.31 -11.45 10.54
C ALA A 16 -4.92 -12.86 10.56
N LYS A 17 -5.06 -13.47 11.76
CA LYS A 17 -5.76 -14.75 11.94
C LYS A 17 -7.19 -14.72 11.42
N GLU A 18 -7.86 -13.56 11.47
CA GLU A 18 -9.21 -13.38 10.94
C GLU A 18 -9.23 -13.34 9.40
N LEU A 19 -8.08 -13.07 8.78
CA LEU A 19 -7.86 -13.04 7.34
C LEU A 19 -7.18 -14.31 6.81
N GLY A 20 -6.95 -15.31 7.67
CA GLY A 20 -6.30 -16.57 7.29
C GLY A 20 -4.79 -16.49 7.09
N LEU A 21 -4.14 -15.41 7.54
CA LEU A 21 -2.70 -15.21 7.44
C LEU A 21 -2.01 -15.57 8.77
N GLU A 22 -0.80 -16.13 8.68
CA GLU A 22 -0.03 -16.57 9.85
C GLU A 22 0.70 -15.41 10.55
N ASN A 23 1.04 -14.35 9.80
CA ASN A 23 1.81 -13.22 10.29
C ASN A 23 0.91 -12.06 10.73
N ASP A 24 1.37 -11.29 11.73
CA ASP A 24 0.69 -10.07 12.14
C ASP A 24 0.82 -8.99 11.06
N LEU A 25 -0.27 -8.26 10.79
CA LEU A 25 -0.26 -7.14 9.85
C LEU A 25 -0.19 -5.81 10.60
N TYR A 26 0.41 -4.80 9.98
CA TYR A 26 0.53 -3.46 10.53
C TYR A 26 -0.06 -2.42 9.58
N ILE A 27 -0.94 -1.56 10.10
CA ILE A 27 -1.55 -0.48 9.33
C ILE A 27 -0.53 0.64 9.12
N ILE A 28 -0.30 0.99 7.86
CA ILE A 28 0.48 2.17 7.48
C ILE A 28 -0.43 3.39 7.51
N PHE A 29 -1.53 3.37 6.75
CA PHE A 29 -2.58 4.38 6.77
C PHE A 29 -3.87 3.84 6.14
N ASN A 30 -4.94 4.61 6.31
CA ASN A 30 -6.23 4.38 5.71
C ASN A 30 -6.70 5.67 5.04
N PHE A 31 -7.43 5.56 3.93
CA PHE A 31 -7.97 6.70 3.21
C PHE A 31 -9.29 6.33 2.54
N SER A 32 -10.00 7.33 2.05
CA SER A 32 -11.22 7.13 1.27
C SER A 32 -11.13 7.93 -0.02
N GLU A 33 -11.44 7.29 -1.13
CA GLU A 33 -11.44 7.90 -2.46
C GLU A 33 -12.69 7.46 -3.22
N ALA A 34 -13.35 8.40 -3.90
CA ALA A 34 -14.59 8.13 -4.66
C ALA A 34 -15.73 7.43 -3.88
N GLY A 35 -15.74 7.53 -2.54
CA GLY A 35 -16.73 6.87 -1.67
C GLY A 35 -16.37 5.44 -1.29
N GLU A 36 -15.19 4.97 -1.67
CA GLU A 36 -14.62 3.68 -1.30
C GLU A 36 -13.55 3.87 -0.23
N SER A 37 -13.42 2.93 0.71
CA SER A 37 -12.44 3.01 1.80
C SER A 37 -11.32 2.01 1.56
N TYR A 38 -10.08 2.46 1.74
CA TYR A 38 -8.87 1.69 1.52
C TYR A 38 -8.03 1.64 2.78
N ILE A 39 -7.38 0.51 3.01
CA ILE A 39 -6.45 0.29 4.11
C ILE A 39 -5.15 -0.24 3.53
N VAL A 40 -4.05 0.47 3.77
CA VAL A 40 -2.71 0.04 3.37
C VAL A 40 -2.03 -0.59 4.58
N LEU A 41 -1.67 -1.86 4.42
CA LEU A 41 -1.09 -2.73 5.43
C LEU A 41 0.27 -3.23 4.99
N THR A 42 1.01 -3.81 5.92
CA THR A 42 2.19 -4.61 5.62
C THR A 42 2.35 -5.76 6.60
N ASP A 43 3.00 -6.83 6.14
CA ASP A 43 3.50 -7.93 6.98
C ASP A 43 5.00 -7.81 7.30
N GLU A 44 5.60 -6.63 7.07
CA GLU A 44 7.04 -6.30 7.12
C GLU A 44 7.77 -6.47 5.77
N GLU A 45 7.36 -7.43 4.95
CA GLU A 45 7.98 -7.73 3.66
C GLU A 45 7.23 -7.01 2.52
N ASP A 46 5.92 -7.21 2.43
CA ASP A 46 5.10 -6.74 1.32
C ASP A 46 4.09 -5.66 1.73
N LEU A 47 3.60 -4.89 0.75
CA LEU A 47 2.43 -4.03 0.89
C LEU A 47 1.16 -4.81 0.57
N ILE A 48 0.18 -4.71 1.45
CA ILE A 48 -1.14 -5.33 1.27
C ILE A 48 -2.16 -4.20 1.28
N ILE A 49 -2.92 -4.08 0.18
CA ILE A 49 -3.94 -3.04 0.04
C ILE A 49 -5.30 -3.73 0.12
N LEU A 50 -6.09 -3.32 1.11
CA LEU A 50 -7.45 -3.79 1.28
C LEU A 50 -8.45 -2.70 0.92
N LYS A 51 -9.53 -3.09 0.26
CA LYS A 51 -10.67 -2.24 -0.04
C LYS A 51 -11.89 -2.72 0.73
N GLU A 52 -12.54 -1.79 1.42
CA GLU A 52 -13.80 -2.04 2.11
C GLU A 52 -14.95 -2.13 1.09
N ARG A 53 -15.68 -3.24 1.13
CA ARG A 53 -16.90 -3.45 0.36
C ARG A 53 -18.08 -3.53 1.31
N GLN A 54 -19.05 -2.64 1.10
CA GLN A 54 -20.38 -2.78 1.69
C GLN A 54 -21.19 -3.76 0.84
N ASN A 55 -21.73 -4.80 1.49
CA ASN A 55 -22.62 -5.73 0.82
C ASN A 55 -23.93 -5.03 0.44
N GLN A 56 -24.07 -4.64 -0.83
CA GLN A 56 -25.27 -3.97 -1.33
C GLN A 56 -26.46 -4.94 -1.53
N ASN A 57 -26.28 -6.24 -1.29
CA ASN A 57 -27.37 -7.19 -1.41
C ASN A 57 -28.29 -7.12 -0.19
N GLN A 58 -29.40 -6.42 -0.43
CA GLN A 58 -30.55 -6.22 0.44
C GLN A 58 -31.09 -7.54 1.02
N ALA A 59 -30.66 -7.90 2.21
CA ALA A 59 -31.48 -8.41 3.32
C ALA A 59 -30.55 -9.15 4.29
N GLN A 60 -30.35 -8.56 5.47
CA GLN A 60 -29.73 -9.21 6.63
C GLN A 60 -28.22 -9.45 6.47
N SER A 61 -27.43 -8.39 6.62
CA SER A 61 -26.36 -8.25 7.64
C SER A 61 -25.49 -7.05 7.28
N ASP A 62 -25.21 -6.18 8.26
CA ASP A 62 -24.23 -5.08 8.16
C ASP A 62 -22.80 -5.63 8.20
N GLU A 63 -22.51 -6.63 7.38
CA GLU A 63 -21.19 -7.23 7.31
C GLU A 63 -20.31 -6.38 6.37
N ILE A 64 -19.26 -5.83 6.96
CA ILE A 64 -18.16 -5.20 6.24
C ILE A 64 -17.22 -6.30 5.78
N PHE A 65 -16.93 -6.32 4.49
CA PHE A 65 -15.95 -7.24 3.91
C PHE A 65 -14.78 -6.45 3.35
N TYR A 66 -13.60 -7.06 3.39
CA TYR A 66 -12.39 -6.51 2.78
C TYR A 66 -11.95 -7.42 1.64
N GLU A 67 -11.65 -6.83 0.50
CA GLU A 67 -11.01 -7.52 -0.62
C GLU A 67 -9.59 -6.98 -0.82
N ILE A 68 -8.66 -7.85 -1.25
CA ILE A 68 -7.33 -7.41 -1.66
C ILE A 68 -7.48 -6.71 -3.01
N VAL A 69 -6.88 -5.53 -3.13
CA VAL A 69 -6.85 -4.78 -4.39
C VAL A 69 -5.80 -5.39 -5.30
N GLU A 70 -6.24 -6.01 -6.39
CA GLU A 70 -5.39 -6.58 -7.44
C GLU A 70 -5.57 -5.85 -8.79
N ASP A 71 -6.54 -4.94 -8.88
CA ASP A 71 -6.81 -4.17 -10.09
C ASP A 71 -5.73 -3.08 -10.30
N PRO A 72 -5.06 -3.05 -11.47
CA PRO A 72 -3.94 -2.14 -11.70
C PRO A 72 -4.35 -0.66 -11.75
N ASP A 73 -5.55 -0.34 -12.24
CA ASP A 73 -6.04 1.04 -12.30
C ASP A 73 -6.35 1.54 -10.89
N GLU A 74 -6.90 0.68 -10.02
CA GLU A 74 -7.07 1.00 -8.60
C GLU A 74 -5.74 1.12 -7.84
N LEU A 75 -4.78 0.26 -8.15
CA LEU A 75 -3.45 0.33 -7.56
C LEU A 75 -2.74 1.65 -7.90
N GLU A 76 -2.86 2.16 -9.12
CA GLU A 76 -2.31 3.46 -9.52
C GLU A 76 -2.82 4.60 -8.61
N ILE A 77 -4.12 4.58 -8.28
CA ILE A 77 -4.73 5.55 -7.36
C ILE A 77 -4.12 5.42 -5.97
N VAL A 78 -4.04 4.20 -5.45
CA VAL A 78 -3.49 3.93 -4.11
C VAL A 78 -2.02 4.36 -4.03
N PHE A 79 -1.22 4.10 -5.06
CA PHE A 79 0.18 4.51 -5.11
C PHE A 79 0.33 6.03 -5.18
N GLY A 80 -0.52 6.74 -5.94
CA GLY A 80 -0.53 8.21 -5.92
C GLY A 80 -0.84 8.80 -4.53
N VAL A 81 -1.72 8.15 -3.75
CA VAL A 81 -1.97 8.54 -2.36
C VAL A 81 -0.79 8.16 -1.46
N LEU A 82 -0.15 7.00 -1.68
CA LEU A 82 1.05 6.57 -0.97
C LEU A 82 2.21 7.55 -1.16
N ASP A 83 2.40 8.09 -2.36
CA ASP A 83 3.39 9.14 -2.67
C ASP A 83 3.15 10.37 -1.80
N SER A 84 1.93 10.89 -1.85
CA SER A 84 1.53 12.06 -1.08
C SER A 84 1.74 11.83 0.42
N PHE A 85 1.39 10.63 0.90
CA PHE A 85 1.61 10.23 2.28
C PHE A 85 3.11 10.19 2.64
N TYR A 86 3.94 9.63 1.77
CA TYR A 86 5.39 9.55 1.94
C TYR A 86 6.05 10.93 1.95
N GLU A 87 5.62 11.87 1.12
CA GLU A 87 6.15 13.24 1.14
C GLU A 87 5.91 13.94 2.50
N GLU A 88 4.78 13.64 3.12
CA GLU A 88 4.38 14.23 4.40
C GLU A 88 4.86 13.46 5.63
N HIS A 89 5.16 12.16 5.50
CA HIS A 89 5.43 11.26 6.64
C HIS A 89 6.76 10.51 6.51
N LEU A 90 7.40 10.30 7.66
CA LEU A 90 8.54 9.39 7.81
C LEU A 90 8.05 8.16 8.57
N VAL A 91 7.91 7.03 7.88
CA VAL A 91 7.40 5.79 8.47
C VAL A 91 8.60 4.95 8.91
N LEU A 92 8.81 4.84 10.21
CA LEU A 92 9.95 4.14 10.77
C LEU A 92 9.69 2.63 10.85
N ALA A 93 10.68 1.87 10.40
CA ALA A 93 10.73 0.42 10.54
C ALA A 93 10.99 -0.01 12.00
N ARG A 94 11.10 -1.33 12.23
CA ARG A 94 11.25 -1.91 13.58
C ARG A 94 12.51 -1.42 14.30
N ASP A 95 13.55 -1.06 13.55
CA ASP A 95 14.80 -0.52 14.08
C ASP A 95 14.68 0.93 14.59
N GLY A 96 13.56 1.61 14.29
CA GLY A 96 13.31 3.00 14.67
C GLY A 96 14.15 4.03 13.92
N VAL A 97 14.85 3.63 12.85
CA VAL A 97 15.77 4.51 12.09
C VAL A 97 15.52 4.43 10.59
N THR A 98 15.24 3.25 10.05
CA THR A 98 15.04 3.05 8.61
C THR A 98 13.66 3.56 8.19
N ASP A 99 13.60 4.30 7.08
CA ASP A 99 12.33 4.67 6.44
C ASP A 99 11.75 3.45 5.72
N PHE A 100 10.70 2.89 6.29
CA PHE A 100 10.03 1.69 5.80
C PHE A 100 9.47 1.88 4.39
N LEU A 101 8.92 3.05 4.06
CA LEU A 101 8.31 3.28 2.75
C LEU A 101 9.34 3.53 1.64
N ALA A 102 10.59 3.87 1.99
CA ALA A 102 11.63 4.11 1.01
C ALA A 102 11.97 2.87 0.18
N LYS A 103 11.81 1.64 0.72
CA LYS A 103 12.10 0.41 -0.02
C LYS A 103 11.14 0.21 -1.21
N PHE A 104 9.86 0.52 -1.02
CA PHE A 104 8.85 0.37 -2.07
C PHE A 104 8.89 1.50 -3.11
N LYS A 105 9.43 2.67 -2.74
CA LYS A 105 9.63 3.78 -3.67
C LYS A 105 10.76 3.54 -4.66
N LEU A 106 11.85 2.94 -4.18
CA LEU A 106 13.00 2.62 -5.03
C LEU A 106 12.65 1.57 -6.10
N GLU A 107 11.75 0.63 -5.78
CA GLU A 107 11.28 -0.38 -6.74
C GLU A 107 10.43 0.22 -7.87
N GLU A 108 9.60 1.23 -7.59
CA GLU A 108 8.83 1.94 -8.65
C GLU A 108 9.75 2.71 -9.62
N ASP A 109 10.79 3.36 -9.10
CA ASP A 109 11.75 4.10 -9.93
C ASP A 109 12.59 3.17 -10.81
N ASP A 110 12.98 1.98 -10.32
CA ASP A 110 13.77 1.01 -11.09
C ASP A 110 12.93 0.35 -12.21
N ASP A 111 11.67 -0.04 -11.95
CA ASP A 111 10.78 -0.65 -12.97
C ASP A 111 10.37 0.36 -14.07
N LEU A 112 10.21 1.64 -13.72
CA LEU A 112 10.00 2.69 -14.71
C LEU A 112 11.27 2.96 -15.53
N SER A 113 12.46 2.91 -14.92
CA SER A 113 13.71 3.17 -15.62
C SER A 113 14.00 2.13 -16.73
N ASP A 114 13.70 0.85 -16.49
CA ASP A 114 13.86 -0.21 -17.49
C ASP A 114 12.83 -0.11 -18.64
N THR A 115 11.67 0.50 -18.38
CA THR A 115 10.61 0.69 -19.38
C THR A 115 10.90 1.88 -20.32
N TYR A 116 11.63 2.91 -19.86
CA TYR A 116 11.99 4.08 -20.67
C TYR A 116 13.37 3.97 -21.35
N LEU A 117 14.31 3.14 -20.86
CA LEU A 117 15.60 2.94 -21.52
C LEU A 117 15.57 1.98 -22.73
N ASN A 118 14.52 1.19 -22.90
CA ASN A 118 14.39 0.25 -24.03
C ASN A 118 13.63 0.78 -25.25
N LYS A 119 13.15 2.04 -25.25
CA LYS A 119 12.50 2.64 -26.43
C LYS A 119 13.39 3.51 -27.31
N ASP A 120 14.63 3.79 -26.89
CA ASP A 120 15.55 4.67 -27.63
C ASP A 120 16.71 3.94 -28.34
N GLN A 121 16.69 2.59 -28.40
CA GLN A 121 17.76 1.81 -29.06
C GLN A 121 17.37 1.03 -30.33
N GLU A 122 16.16 1.21 -30.88
CA GLU A 122 15.76 0.59 -32.17
C GLU A 122 15.73 1.56 -33.37
N GLU A 123 16.30 2.76 -33.25
CA GLU A 123 16.59 3.62 -34.41
C GLU A 123 18.06 4.03 -34.41
N THR A 124 18.97 3.12 -34.80
CA THR A 124 20.12 3.40 -35.69
C THR A 124 20.97 2.13 -35.81
N ILE A 125 20.65 1.20 -36.71
CA ILE A 125 21.69 0.43 -37.40
C ILE A 125 21.25 0.23 -38.86
N ASN A 126 22.13 0.70 -39.75
CA ASN A 126 22.02 0.75 -41.23
C ASN A 126 21.68 -0.57 -41.92
#